data_AF-A0A2T4VTB0-F1
#
_entry.id   AF-A0A2T4VTB0-F1
#
_cell.length_a   1.000
_cell.length_b   1.000
_cell.length_c   1.000
_cell.angle_alpha   90.00
_cell.angle_beta   90.00
_cell.angle_gamma   90.00
#
_symmetry.space_group_name_H-M   'P 1'
#
loop_
_entity.id
_entity.type
_entity.pdbx_description
1 polymer ?
#
loop_
_entity_poly.entity_id
_entity_poly.type
_entity_poly.pdbx_seq_one_letter_code
_entity_poly.pdbx_strand_id
1 'polypeptide(L)'
;MSTPTSEYLSGLAIPTPPRRDGRPQRDPRLEQLAGSILAFEALSQGLMDYAGDAQDPRPLRPRSLYDLKKWSADYFPYARYRGAFPDTTIYLAFCSDRAKLPLDQAVPVPREDLWWLAASSDTLLVSDRLTHHYTAVWYVDEDEGRIHLLDPWPDRIFLKKGLNAAGVEARIEPVTSDAKHRRISITREEFLRVAVGLITRDTPELIEDYLAARSGGCKRFDVRLAFGLALMDAEQYALARFATVHLEAALRLAEAAGQAERAQDAAARLHVALVSAIHYQRWSKDDLAPKPFEDALRHLTARYGEDRLLAAAWLRELCSIGHAAGISRDHDAALHFLEVAVSRFPDEEEPYRLRAKVRMLIGDPDGALDDATRALALNAASIRALEARRDSWHPDDRFSRDDDQARIGGLQERRFDELDMRAAALIALRRLVDARAAAEELVAHAPTSSDGYAKLAGIEQLLGNDAAAANHLREAREREQSPRQRARLDALLASLQAPPAVAPKAEAPSASSEVHP
;
A
#
# COMPACT_ATOMS: atom_id res chain seq x y z
N MET A 1 -29.41 -11.83 1.73
CA MET A 1 -29.82 -10.99 0.58
C MET A 1 -28.78 -11.18 -0.51
N SER A 2 -29.07 -11.97 -1.53
CA SER A 2 -28.23 -12.12 -2.71
C SER A 2 -28.24 -10.78 -3.45
N THR A 3 -27.08 -10.16 -3.67
CA THR A 3 -27.01 -8.90 -4.42
C THR A 3 -27.41 -9.15 -5.88
N PRO A 4 -28.15 -8.24 -6.55
CA PRO A 4 -28.58 -8.37 -7.95
C PRO A 4 -27.44 -8.70 -8.94
N THR A 5 -26.20 -8.40 -8.58
CA THR A 5 -24.99 -8.78 -9.31
C THR A 5 -24.76 -10.29 -9.42
N SER A 6 -25.25 -11.10 -8.48
CA SER A 6 -24.96 -12.55 -8.47
C SER A 6 -25.63 -13.32 -9.61
N GLU A 7 -26.83 -12.93 -10.04
CA GLU A 7 -27.53 -13.60 -11.14
C GLU A 7 -26.95 -13.19 -12.50
N TYR A 8 -26.61 -11.91 -12.69
CA TYR A 8 -25.98 -11.45 -13.93
C TYR A 8 -24.59 -12.04 -14.15
N LEU A 9 -23.79 -12.19 -13.08
CA LEU A 9 -22.47 -12.80 -13.17
C LEU A 9 -22.53 -14.32 -13.46
N SER A 10 -23.62 -15.00 -13.10
CA SER A 10 -23.77 -16.44 -13.33
C SER A 10 -23.85 -16.83 -14.82
N GLY A 11 -24.27 -15.91 -15.70
CA GLY A 11 -24.32 -16.11 -17.15
C GLY A 11 -22.98 -15.90 -17.86
N LEU A 12 -22.03 -15.21 -17.23
CA LEU A 12 -20.65 -15.05 -17.69
C LEU A 12 -19.79 -16.15 -17.05
N ALA A 13 -20.11 -17.42 -17.33
CA ALA A 13 -19.29 -18.53 -16.87
C ALA A 13 -17.89 -18.39 -17.49
N ILE A 14 -16.95 -17.84 -16.73
CA ILE A 14 -15.55 -17.73 -17.15
C ILE A 14 -15.04 -19.17 -17.17
N PRO A 15 -14.68 -19.70 -18.36
CA PRO A 15 -14.21 -21.07 -18.45
C PRO A 15 -13.00 -21.22 -17.53
N THR A 16 -12.98 -22.30 -16.75
CA THR A 16 -11.78 -22.67 -16.01
C THR A 16 -10.63 -22.73 -17.02
N PRO A 17 -9.60 -21.88 -16.90
CA PRO A 17 -8.54 -21.84 -17.90
C PRO A 17 -7.91 -23.23 -17.99
N PRO A 18 -7.55 -23.69 -19.21
CA PRO A 18 -6.85 -24.96 -19.36
C PRO A 18 -5.57 -24.93 -18.52
N ARG A 19 -5.23 -26.08 -17.93
CA ARG A 19 -4.01 -26.21 -17.13
C ARG A 19 -2.82 -25.95 -18.05
N ARG A 20 -2.01 -24.94 -17.73
CA ARG A 20 -0.85 -24.57 -18.53
C ARG A 20 0.36 -25.41 -18.14
N ASP A 21 1.10 -25.86 -19.14
CA ASP A 21 2.34 -26.60 -18.91
C ASP A 21 3.40 -25.69 -18.27
N GLY A 22 3.71 -25.99 -17.01
CA GLY A 22 4.83 -25.41 -16.29
C GLY A 22 4.61 -24.05 -15.62
N ARG A 23 3.46 -23.38 -15.77
CA ARG A 23 3.07 -22.27 -14.86
C ARG A 23 2.12 -22.82 -13.79
N PRO A 24 2.48 -22.75 -12.50
CA PRO A 24 1.59 -23.19 -11.44
C PRO A 24 0.28 -22.41 -11.42
N GLN A 25 -0.77 -23.08 -10.94
CA GLN A 25 -2.08 -22.45 -10.80
C GLN A 25 -1.99 -21.41 -9.68
N ARG A 26 -2.54 -20.22 -9.95
CA ARG A 26 -2.67 -19.14 -8.97
C ARG A 26 -3.49 -19.61 -7.76
N ASP A 27 -3.25 -19.00 -6.59
CA ASP A 27 -4.08 -19.23 -5.39
C ASP A 27 -5.58 -19.15 -5.76
N PRO A 28 -6.40 -20.17 -5.45
CA PRO A 28 -7.81 -20.22 -5.86
C PRO A 28 -8.64 -18.98 -5.45
N ARG A 29 -8.29 -18.31 -4.35
CA ARG A 29 -8.96 -17.07 -3.90
C ARG A 29 -8.68 -15.92 -4.86
N LEU A 30 -7.44 -15.82 -5.34
CA LEU A 30 -7.06 -14.83 -6.34
C LEU A 30 -7.67 -15.16 -7.71
N GLU A 31 -7.83 -16.44 -8.05
CA GLU A 31 -8.51 -16.87 -9.27
C GLU A 31 -10.00 -16.52 -9.27
N GLN A 32 -10.68 -16.69 -8.13
CA GLN A 32 -12.07 -16.25 -7.96
C GLN A 32 -12.23 -14.73 -8.18
N LEU A 33 -11.29 -13.95 -7.64
CA LEU A 33 -11.25 -12.50 -7.83
C LEU A 33 -10.97 -12.14 -9.29
N ALA A 34 -10.01 -12.81 -9.93
CA ALA A 34 -9.67 -12.65 -11.33
C ALA A 34 -10.93 -12.76 -12.20
N GLY A 35 -11.76 -13.77 -11.92
CA GLY A 35 -13.04 -13.94 -12.61
C GLY A 35 -14.00 -12.76 -12.40
N SER A 36 -14.14 -12.26 -11.18
CA SER A 36 -15.00 -11.09 -10.90
C SER A 36 -14.56 -9.84 -11.66
N ILE A 37 -13.25 -9.66 -11.82
CA ILE A 37 -12.66 -8.51 -12.52
C ILE A 37 -12.87 -8.63 -14.02
N LEU A 38 -12.62 -9.80 -14.60
CA LEU A 38 -12.88 -10.04 -16.02
C LEU A 38 -14.36 -9.87 -16.37
N ALA A 39 -15.27 -10.28 -15.49
CA ALA A 39 -16.69 -10.04 -15.70
C ALA A 39 -17.04 -8.54 -15.70
N PHE A 40 -16.46 -7.76 -14.79
CA PHE A 40 -16.61 -6.30 -14.79
C PHE A 40 -16.05 -5.65 -16.07
N GLU A 41 -14.85 -6.05 -16.50
CA GLU A 41 -14.22 -5.58 -17.74
C GLU A 41 -15.10 -5.91 -18.95
N ALA A 42 -15.70 -7.11 -19.01
CA ALA A 42 -16.57 -7.51 -20.11
C ALA A 42 -17.82 -6.63 -20.15
N LEU A 43 -18.44 -6.39 -18.99
CA LEU A 43 -19.59 -5.50 -18.84
C LEU A 43 -19.28 -4.04 -19.21
N SER A 44 -18.01 -3.63 -19.15
CA SER A 44 -17.57 -2.28 -19.52
C SER A 44 -17.45 -2.05 -21.03
N GLN A 45 -17.49 -3.11 -21.85
CA GLN A 45 -17.37 -3.00 -23.31
C GLN A 45 -18.48 -2.13 -23.90
N GLY A 46 -18.06 -1.11 -24.66
CA GLY A 46 -18.97 -0.15 -25.28
C GLY A 46 -19.61 0.86 -24.33
N LEU A 47 -19.25 0.86 -23.03
CA LEU A 47 -19.72 1.91 -22.10
C LEU A 47 -18.89 3.20 -22.19
N MET A 48 -17.69 3.14 -22.76
CA MET A 48 -16.78 4.28 -22.88
C MET A 48 -16.43 4.52 -24.35
N ASP A 49 -16.35 5.79 -24.75
CA ASP A 49 -15.85 6.16 -26.07
C ASP A 49 -14.34 5.92 -26.17
N TYR A 50 -13.88 5.46 -27.33
CA TYR A 50 -12.45 5.27 -27.57
C TYR A 50 -11.74 6.62 -27.69
N ALA A 51 -10.80 6.90 -26.80
CA ALA A 51 -10.11 8.19 -26.75
C ALA A 51 -9.41 8.57 -28.06
N GLY A 52 -8.93 7.58 -28.82
CA GLY A 52 -8.28 7.81 -30.11
C GLY A 52 -9.22 8.20 -31.25
N ASP A 53 -10.55 8.16 -31.06
CA ASP A 53 -11.54 8.63 -32.05
C ASP A 53 -11.98 10.08 -31.79
N ALA A 54 -11.55 10.69 -30.68
CA ALA A 54 -11.81 12.11 -30.43
C ALA A 54 -11.15 12.98 -31.50
N GLN A 55 -11.84 14.04 -31.95
CA GLN A 55 -11.34 15.00 -32.93
C GLN A 55 -10.06 15.71 -32.45
N ASP A 56 -9.93 15.86 -31.12
CA ASP A 56 -8.73 16.29 -30.43
C ASP A 56 -8.34 15.17 -29.44
N PRO A 57 -7.55 14.18 -29.87
CA PRO A 57 -7.14 13.08 -29.01
C PRO A 57 -6.31 13.64 -27.86
N ARG A 58 -6.96 13.71 -26.70
CA ARG A 58 -6.47 14.35 -25.48
C ARG A 58 -5.02 13.95 -25.18
N PRO A 59 -4.14 14.89 -24.80
CA PRO A 59 -2.82 14.55 -24.29
C PRO A 59 -2.99 13.88 -22.92
N LEU A 60 -3.11 12.55 -22.90
CA LEU A 60 -3.00 11.78 -21.67
C LEU A 60 -1.53 11.74 -21.27
N ARG A 61 -1.25 11.96 -19.98
CA ARG A 61 0.10 11.76 -19.46
C ARG A 61 0.54 10.31 -19.77
N PRO A 62 1.77 10.10 -20.24
CA PRO A 62 2.34 8.77 -20.32
C PRO A 62 2.30 8.14 -18.93
N ARG A 63 1.50 7.07 -18.78
CA ARG A 63 1.49 6.26 -17.57
C ARG A 63 2.48 5.13 -17.76
N SER A 64 3.32 4.93 -16.75
CA SER A 64 4.18 3.76 -16.71
C SER A 64 3.38 2.53 -16.27
N LEU A 65 3.93 1.36 -16.53
CA LEU A 65 3.43 0.10 -15.96
C LEU A 65 3.35 0.17 -14.42
N TYR A 66 4.27 0.89 -13.80
CA TYR A 66 4.32 1.05 -12.34
C TYR A 66 3.20 1.93 -11.80
N ASP A 67 2.88 3.04 -12.48
CA ASP A 67 1.76 3.90 -12.08
C ASP A 67 0.45 3.09 -12.04
N LEU A 68 0.23 2.24 -13.04
CA LEU A 68 -0.96 1.38 -13.10
C LEU A 68 -0.92 0.26 -12.05
N LYS A 69 0.26 -0.31 -11.76
CA LYS A 69 0.45 -1.26 -10.66
C LYS A 69 0.05 -0.62 -9.33
N LYS A 70 0.54 0.59 -9.04
CA LYS A 70 0.24 1.32 -7.81
C LYS A 70 -1.23 1.66 -7.70
N TRP A 71 -1.80 2.23 -8.75
CA TRP A 71 -3.24 2.48 -8.81
C TRP A 71 -4.07 1.22 -8.55
N SER A 72 -3.68 0.08 -9.11
CA SER A 72 -4.34 -1.20 -8.86
C SER A 72 -4.20 -1.66 -7.40
N ALA A 73 -3.02 -1.49 -6.79
CA ALA A 73 -2.82 -1.82 -5.39
C ALA A 73 -3.68 -0.93 -4.46
N ASP A 74 -3.79 0.36 -4.78
CA ASP A 74 -4.46 1.38 -3.97
C ASP A 74 -5.99 1.43 -4.17
N TYR A 75 -6.50 0.99 -5.33
CA TYR A 75 -7.93 1.00 -5.64
C TYR A 75 -8.68 -0.25 -5.15
N PHE A 76 -7.98 -1.38 -4.95
CA PHE A 76 -8.57 -2.61 -4.43
C PHE A 76 -8.41 -2.89 -2.90
N PRO A 77 -8.11 -1.94 -1.98
CA PRO A 77 -7.97 -2.22 -0.56
C PRO A 77 -9.30 -2.62 0.09
N TYR A 78 -10.44 -2.19 -0.46
CA TYR A 78 -11.78 -2.64 -0.05
C TYR A 78 -11.93 -4.16 -0.02
N ALA A 79 -11.17 -4.84 -0.88
CA ALA A 79 -11.23 -6.28 -0.99
C ALA A 79 -10.29 -6.95 0.07
N ARG A 80 -9.18 -6.31 0.47
CA ARG A 80 -8.32 -6.73 1.59
C ARG A 80 -9.06 -6.70 2.94
N TYR A 81 -9.88 -5.66 3.19
CA TYR A 81 -10.62 -5.51 4.46
C TYR A 81 -11.66 -6.61 4.74
N ARG A 82 -12.02 -7.43 3.74
CA ARG A 82 -12.95 -8.56 3.93
C ARG A 82 -12.27 -9.90 4.21
N GLY A 83 -10.94 -9.93 4.39
CA GLY A 83 -10.18 -11.17 4.51
C GLY A 83 -10.26 -12.05 3.25
N ALA A 84 -10.64 -11.47 2.11
CA ALA A 84 -10.81 -12.18 0.85
C ALA A 84 -9.46 -12.50 0.17
N PHE A 85 -8.36 -11.91 0.66
CA PHE A 85 -7.03 -12.09 0.11
C PHE A 85 -6.17 -12.93 1.06
N PRO A 86 -5.28 -13.78 0.52
CA PRO A 86 -4.09 -14.15 1.27
C PRO A 86 -3.38 -12.89 1.77
N ASP A 87 -2.98 -12.87 3.04
CA ASP A 87 -2.14 -11.81 3.63
C ASP A 87 -0.82 -11.61 2.86
N THR A 88 -0.47 -12.57 2.01
CA THR A 88 0.72 -12.59 1.15
C THR A 88 0.49 -12.09 -0.27
N THR A 89 -0.70 -11.57 -0.62
CA THR A 89 -0.96 -11.14 -2.00
C THR A 89 -0.06 -9.98 -2.40
N ILE A 90 0.68 -10.16 -3.49
CA ILE A 90 1.56 -9.17 -4.11
C ILE A 90 1.06 -8.75 -5.49
N TYR A 91 1.41 -7.52 -5.86
CA TYR A 91 1.30 -7.01 -7.21
C TYR A 91 2.70 -7.00 -7.81
N LEU A 92 2.91 -7.72 -8.91
CA LEU A 92 4.18 -7.77 -9.62
C LEU A 92 4.01 -7.11 -10.99
N ALA A 93 4.86 -6.13 -11.28
CA ALA A 93 5.00 -5.59 -12.61
C ALA A 93 6.23 -6.21 -13.27
N PHE A 94 6.05 -6.79 -14.44
CA PHE A 94 7.10 -7.35 -15.28
C PHE A 94 7.21 -6.52 -16.55
N CYS A 95 8.42 -6.18 -16.96
CA CYS A 95 8.64 -5.49 -18.23
C CYS A 95 9.56 -6.32 -19.11
N SER A 96 9.33 -6.28 -20.43
CA SER A 96 10.29 -6.82 -21.39
C SER A 96 11.64 -6.12 -21.17
N ASP A 97 12.72 -6.88 -21.24
CA ASP A 97 14.10 -6.38 -21.22
C ASP A 97 14.41 -5.25 -22.22
N ARG A 98 13.58 -5.07 -23.26
CA ARG A 98 13.62 -3.93 -24.19
C ARG A 98 13.04 -2.65 -23.61
N ALA A 99 12.10 -2.75 -22.67
CA ALA A 99 11.53 -1.64 -21.94
C ALA A 99 12.36 -1.40 -20.67
N LYS A 100 13.11 -0.31 -20.65
CA LYS A 100 13.93 0.06 -19.49
C LYS A 100 13.06 0.81 -18.48
N LEU A 101 12.56 0.09 -17.49
CA LEU A 101 11.98 0.67 -16.28
C LEU A 101 12.97 0.54 -15.11
N PRO A 102 12.94 1.45 -14.12
CA PRO A 102 13.67 1.29 -12.87
C PRO A 102 13.36 -0.05 -12.17
N LEU A 103 14.33 -0.62 -11.46
CA LEU A 103 14.21 -1.96 -10.85
C LEU A 103 13.26 -2.00 -9.66
N ASP A 104 12.98 -0.86 -9.03
CA ASP A 104 11.94 -0.68 -8.02
C ASP A 104 10.53 -0.59 -8.63
N GLN A 105 10.44 -0.42 -9.95
CA GLN A 105 9.19 -0.25 -10.67
C GLN A 105 8.71 -1.51 -11.38
N ALA A 106 9.62 -2.28 -11.99
CA ALA A 106 9.28 -3.51 -12.67
C ALA A 106 10.45 -4.51 -12.71
N VAL A 107 10.11 -5.79 -12.76
CA VAL A 107 11.05 -6.90 -12.93
C VAL A 107 11.37 -7.07 -14.42
N PRO A 108 12.62 -6.86 -14.86
CA PRO A 108 12.99 -6.99 -16.27
C PRO A 108 13.11 -8.46 -16.65
N VAL A 109 12.26 -8.93 -17.57
CA VAL A 109 12.23 -10.32 -18.04
C VAL A 109 12.37 -10.40 -19.56
N PRO A 110 12.91 -11.50 -20.10
CA PRO A 110 12.80 -11.79 -21.52
C PRO A 110 11.35 -11.77 -21.98
N ARG A 111 11.09 -11.42 -23.23
CA ARG A 111 9.70 -11.26 -23.70
C ARG A 111 8.94 -12.58 -23.76
N GLU A 112 9.65 -13.68 -24.03
CA GLU A 112 9.13 -15.05 -23.95
C GLU A 112 8.63 -15.41 -22.55
N ASP A 113 9.16 -14.77 -21.51
CA ASP A 113 8.74 -15.00 -20.15
C ASP A 113 7.45 -14.25 -19.83
N LEU A 114 7.14 -13.13 -20.49
CA LEU A 114 5.83 -12.47 -20.35
C LEU A 114 4.69 -13.39 -20.80
N TRP A 115 4.91 -14.23 -21.81
CA TRP A 115 3.93 -15.24 -22.23
C TRP A 115 3.66 -16.24 -21.11
N TRP A 116 4.73 -16.81 -20.53
CA TRP A 116 4.63 -17.74 -19.41
C TRP A 116 4.01 -17.07 -18.17
N LEU A 117 4.32 -15.78 -17.96
CA LEU A 117 3.83 -15.03 -16.81
C LEU A 117 2.35 -14.62 -16.92
N ALA A 118 1.84 -14.41 -18.12
CA ALA A 118 0.48 -13.90 -18.33
C ALA A 118 -0.57 -14.88 -17.80
N ALA A 119 -1.40 -14.48 -16.84
CA ALA A 119 -2.52 -15.27 -16.35
C ALA A 119 -3.84 -14.50 -16.49
N SER A 120 -4.96 -15.21 -16.30
CA SER A 120 -6.31 -14.62 -16.34
C SER A 120 -6.41 -13.37 -15.44
N SER A 121 -7.08 -12.33 -15.93
CA SER A 121 -7.22 -10.99 -15.32
C SER A 121 -5.95 -10.15 -15.19
N ASP A 122 -4.80 -10.61 -15.67
CA ASP A 122 -3.60 -9.78 -15.64
C ASP A 122 -3.73 -8.60 -16.58
N THR A 123 -3.16 -7.47 -16.19
CA THR A 123 -3.13 -6.29 -17.04
C THR A 123 -1.90 -6.35 -17.92
N LEU A 124 -2.11 -6.36 -19.24
CA LEU A 124 -1.06 -6.42 -20.23
C LEU A 124 -0.89 -5.05 -20.89
N LEU A 125 0.35 -4.56 -20.93
CA LEU A 125 0.74 -3.41 -21.74
C LEU A 125 1.27 -3.93 -23.08
N VAL A 126 0.57 -3.60 -24.16
CA VAL A 126 0.98 -3.91 -25.53
C VAL A 126 1.33 -2.63 -26.29
N SER A 127 2.19 -2.75 -27.30
CA SER A 127 2.49 -1.66 -28.23
C SER A 127 2.52 -2.16 -29.67
N ASP A 128 1.82 -1.45 -30.55
CA ASP A 128 1.87 -1.66 -32.00
C ASP A 128 2.97 -0.80 -32.68
N ARG A 129 3.87 -0.21 -31.88
CA ARG A 129 4.93 0.76 -32.24
C ARG A 129 4.47 2.20 -32.50
N LEU A 130 3.16 2.45 -32.58
CA LEU A 130 2.60 3.80 -32.73
C LEU A 130 1.92 4.25 -31.44
N THR A 131 1.25 3.30 -30.78
CA THR A 131 0.45 3.47 -29.58
C THR A 131 0.84 2.42 -28.54
N HIS A 132 0.52 2.73 -27.30
CA HIS A 132 0.58 1.79 -26.19
C HIS A 132 -0.83 1.60 -25.66
N HIS A 133 -1.17 0.37 -25.31
CA HIS A 133 -2.52 0.02 -24.91
C HIS A 133 -2.49 -0.94 -23.73
N TYR A 134 -3.32 -0.66 -22.73
CA TYR A 134 -3.54 -1.56 -21.61
C TYR A 134 -4.79 -2.38 -21.87
N THR A 135 -4.68 -3.69 -21.67
CA THR A 135 -5.77 -4.64 -21.91
C THR A 135 -5.72 -5.73 -20.84
N ALA A 136 -6.80 -6.48 -20.65
CA ALA A 136 -6.84 -7.57 -19.69
C ALA A 136 -6.59 -8.92 -20.39
N VAL A 137 -5.81 -9.80 -19.78
CA VAL A 137 -5.67 -11.19 -20.25
C VAL A 137 -6.93 -11.96 -19.86
N TRP A 138 -7.66 -12.48 -20.84
CA TRP A 138 -8.81 -13.35 -20.61
C TRP A 138 -8.34 -14.79 -20.25
N TYR A 139 -7.57 -15.43 -21.13
CA TYR A 139 -6.78 -16.64 -20.84
C TYR A 139 -5.67 -16.83 -21.87
N VAL A 140 -4.75 -17.77 -21.60
CA VAL A 140 -3.71 -18.21 -22.52
C VAL A 140 -4.03 -19.63 -22.98
N ASP A 141 -4.13 -19.83 -24.29
CA ASP A 141 -4.30 -21.13 -24.95
C ASP A 141 -2.94 -21.64 -25.41
N GLU A 142 -2.34 -22.57 -24.66
CA GLU A 142 -1.03 -23.13 -25.00
C GLU A 142 -1.13 -24.10 -26.19
N ASP A 143 -2.25 -24.81 -26.35
CA ASP A 143 -2.45 -25.81 -27.40
C ASP A 143 -2.56 -25.13 -28.77
N GLU A 144 -3.31 -24.03 -28.85
CA GLU A 144 -3.41 -23.23 -30.07
C GLU A 144 -2.27 -22.20 -30.21
N GLY A 145 -1.47 -22.00 -29.16
CA GLY A 145 -0.46 -20.96 -29.10
C GLY A 145 -1.05 -19.56 -29.26
N ARG A 146 -2.19 -19.28 -28.62
CA ARG A 146 -2.91 -18.00 -28.68
C ARG A 146 -3.14 -17.41 -27.29
N ILE A 147 -3.13 -16.09 -27.19
CA ILE A 147 -3.54 -15.38 -25.99
C ILE A 147 -4.82 -14.62 -26.29
N HIS A 148 -5.80 -14.78 -25.41
CA HIS A 148 -7.09 -14.13 -25.49
C HIS A 148 -7.09 -12.91 -24.56
N LEU A 149 -7.49 -11.77 -25.10
CA LEU A 149 -7.49 -10.46 -24.46
C LEU A 149 -8.92 -9.95 -24.37
N LEU A 150 -9.22 -9.26 -23.28
CA LEU A 150 -10.48 -8.59 -23.06
C LEU A 150 -10.21 -7.09 -22.96
N ASP A 151 -10.85 -6.35 -23.84
CA ASP A 151 -10.64 -4.91 -24.00
C ASP A 151 -11.96 -4.17 -24.01
N PRO A 152 -12.05 -2.95 -23.44
CA PRO A 152 -13.24 -2.10 -23.59
C PRO A 152 -13.58 -1.77 -25.06
N TRP A 153 -12.58 -1.79 -25.96
CA TRP A 153 -12.72 -1.45 -27.38
C TRP A 153 -12.18 -2.55 -28.31
N PRO A 154 -12.84 -3.70 -28.39
CA PRO A 154 -12.24 -4.87 -29.01
C PRO A 154 -12.04 -4.76 -30.53
N ASP A 155 -12.77 -3.85 -31.19
CA ASP A 155 -12.65 -3.50 -32.60
C ASP A 155 -11.57 -2.44 -32.90
N ARG A 156 -10.87 -1.94 -31.88
CA ARG A 156 -9.84 -0.90 -32.02
C ARG A 156 -8.43 -1.43 -31.84
N ILE A 157 -8.19 -2.20 -30.79
CA ILE A 157 -6.86 -2.76 -30.49
C ILE A 157 -6.37 -3.65 -31.64
N PHE A 158 -5.24 -3.29 -32.24
CA PHE A 158 -4.66 -3.87 -33.47
C PHE A 158 -5.50 -3.81 -34.75
N LEU A 159 -6.76 -3.40 -34.68
CA LEU A 159 -7.70 -3.44 -35.80
C LEU A 159 -8.04 -2.05 -36.36
N LYS A 160 -7.66 -0.97 -35.66
CA LYS A 160 -7.85 0.39 -36.15
C LYS A 160 -6.96 0.64 -37.38
N LYS A 161 -7.59 1.00 -38.51
CA LYS A 161 -6.91 1.30 -39.78
C LYS A 161 -5.83 2.38 -39.56
N GLY A 162 -4.60 2.07 -39.97
CA GLY A 162 -3.44 2.95 -39.82
C GLY A 162 -2.73 2.85 -38.47
N LEU A 163 -3.25 2.08 -37.51
CA LEU A 163 -2.69 1.90 -36.15
C LEU A 163 -2.47 0.40 -35.86
N ASN A 164 -1.62 -0.22 -36.67
CA ASN A 164 -1.12 -1.57 -36.48
C ASN A 164 0.23 -1.75 -37.20
N ALA A 165 1.23 -0.93 -36.83
CA ALA A 165 2.56 -1.00 -37.46
C ALA A 165 3.34 -2.28 -37.08
N ALA A 166 2.81 -3.08 -36.15
CA ALA A 166 3.34 -4.38 -35.77
C ALA A 166 2.82 -5.54 -36.63
N GLY A 167 1.83 -5.32 -37.51
CA GLY A 167 1.27 -6.35 -38.37
C GLY A 167 0.64 -7.50 -37.57
N VAL A 168 -0.21 -7.16 -36.61
CA VAL A 168 -0.95 -8.14 -35.79
C VAL A 168 -2.27 -8.49 -36.46
N GLU A 169 -2.49 -9.76 -36.75
CA GLU A 169 -3.72 -10.31 -37.33
C GLU A 169 -4.67 -10.80 -36.23
N ALA A 170 -5.14 -9.84 -35.43
CA ALA A 170 -6.06 -10.08 -34.32
C ALA A 170 -7.39 -10.68 -34.80
N ARG A 171 -7.88 -11.70 -34.09
CA ARG A 171 -9.22 -12.28 -34.30
C ARG A 171 -10.18 -11.80 -33.23
N ILE A 172 -11.41 -11.44 -33.61
CA ILE A 172 -12.47 -11.13 -32.65
C ILE A 172 -13.40 -12.32 -32.52
N GLU A 173 -13.66 -12.73 -31.29
CA GLU A 173 -14.54 -13.85 -30.96
C GLU A 173 -15.57 -13.40 -29.90
N PRO A 174 -16.80 -13.93 -29.90
CA PRO A 174 -17.73 -13.66 -28.83
C PRO A 174 -17.28 -14.36 -27.52
N VAL A 175 -17.47 -13.69 -26.38
CA VAL A 175 -17.14 -14.23 -25.04
C VAL A 175 -18.21 -15.23 -24.59
N THR A 176 -19.48 -14.95 -24.89
CA THR A 176 -20.63 -15.81 -24.62
C THR A 176 -21.44 -16.02 -25.89
N SER A 177 -22.52 -16.81 -25.82
CA SER A 177 -23.47 -16.94 -26.92
C SER A 177 -24.17 -15.62 -27.30
N ASP A 178 -24.23 -14.67 -26.37
CA ASP A 178 -24.68 -13.31 -26.63
C ASP A 178 -23.51 -12.51 -27.22
N ALA A 179 -23.56 -12.25 -28.53
CA ALA A 179 -22.50 -11.59 -29.30
C ALA A 179 -22.12 -10.17 -28.82
N LYS A 180 -22.78 -9.68 -27.77
CA LYS A 180 -22.54 -8.41 -27.10
C LYS A 180 -21.09 -8.25 -26.61
N HIS A 181 -20.55 -9.28 -25.96
CA HIS A 181 -19.20 -9.23 -25.38
C HIS A 181 -18.22 -9.95 -26.28
N ARG A 182 -17.10 -9.30 -26.59
CA ARG A 182 -16.14 -9.78 -27.59
C ARG A 182 -14.73 -9.80 -27.00
N ARG A 183 -13.98 -10.86 -27.26
CA ARG A 183 -12.57 -10.98 -26.93
C ARG A 183 -11.73 -10.90 -28.20
N ILE A 184 -10.46 -10.55 -28.04
CA ILE A 184 -9.47 -10.59 -29.11
C ILE A 184 -8.54 -11.77 -28.87
N SER A 185 -8.14 -12.48 -29.92
CA SER A 185 -7.06 -13.45 -29.83
C SER A 185 -5.92 -13.11 -30.78
N ILE A 186 -4.69 -13.19 -30.29
CA ILE A 186 -3.46 -13.05 -31.09
C ILE A 186 -2.58 -14.28 -30.88
N THR A 187 -1.78 -14.62 -31.89
CA THR A 187 -0.82 -15.72 -31.82
C THR A 187 0.33 -15.39 -30.85
N ARG A 188 1.03 -16.42 -30.40
CA ARG A 188 2.24 -16.28 -29.59
C ARG A 188 3.30 -15.43 -30.26
N GLU A 189 3.52 -15.60 -31.57
CA GLU A 189 4.50 -14.80 -32.30
C GLU A 189 4.11 -13.31 -32.30
N GLU A 190 2.84 -12.99 -32.54
CA GLU A 190 2.32 -11.62 -32.48
C GLU A 190 2.45 -11.03 -31.08
N PHE A 191 2.07 -11.78 -30.05
CA PHE A 191 2.27 -11.37 -28.65
C PHE A 191 3.73 -11.02 -28.39
N LEU A 192 4.67 -11.86 -28.84
CA LEU A 192 6.10 -11.58 -28.71
C LEU A 192 6.58 -10.41 -29.58
N ARG A 193 5.79 -9.90 -30.53
CA ARG A 193 6.11 -8.63 -31.20
C ARG A 193 5.66 -7.42 -30.38
N VAL A 194 4.46 -7.50 -29.78
CA VAL A 194 3.77 -6.34 -29.19
C VAL A 194 3.82 -6.25 -27.67
N ALA A 195 4.10 -7.32 -26.93
CA ALA A 195 4.14 -7.29 -25.48
C ALA A 195 5.28 -6.40 -24.96
N VAL A 196 4.90 -5.44 -24.10
CA VAL A 196 5.82 -4.51 -23.44
C VAL A 196 5.97 -4.85 -21.95
N GLY A 197 4.87 -5.13 -21.26
CA GLY A 197 4.89 -5.49 -19.85
C GLY A 197 3.57 -6.06 -19.35
N LEU A 198 3.58 -6.57 -18.13
CA LEU A 198 2.50 -7.30 -17.50
C LEU A 198 2.41 -6.89 -16.03
N ILE A 199 1.20 -6.66 -15.52
CA ILE A 199 0.94 -6.56 -14.08
C ILE A 199 0.14 -7.79 -13.70
N THR A 200 0.68 -8.57 -12.76
CA THR A 200 0.04 -9.78 -12.25
C THR A 200 -0.17 -9.68 -10.74
N ARG A 201 -1.24 -10.32 -10.29
CA ARG A 201 -1.56 -10.49 -8.87
C ARG A 201 -1.34 -11.93 -8.49
N ASP A 202 -0.46 -12.16 -7.53
CA ASP A 202 -0.13 -13.52 -7.13
C ASP A 202 0.41 -13.54 -5.70
N THR A 203 0.95 -14.67 -5.29
CA THR A 203 1.66 -14.83 -4.02
C THR A 203 3.19 -14.89 -4.26
N PRO A 204 4.03 -14.80 -3.22
CA PRO A 204 5.49 -14.89 -3.37
C PRO A 204 5.96 -16.19 -4.04
N GLU A 205 5.17 -17.26 -3.95
CA GLU A 205 5.43 -18.56 -4.59
C GLU A 205 5.60 -18.44 -6.12
N LEU A 206 4.88 -17.52 -6.77
CA LEU A 206 5.06 -17.27 -8.21
C LEU A 206 6.51 -16.90 -8.56
N ILE A 207 7.21 -16.19 -7.66
CA ILE A 207 8.59 -15.79 -7.89
C ILE A 207 9.49 -17.02 -7.89
N GLU A 208 9.31 -17.94 -6.93
CA GLU A 208 10.08 -19.18 -6.85
C GLU A 208 9.78 -20.10 -8.04
N ASP A 209 8.52 -20.23 -8.42
CA ASP A 209 8.10 -21.00 -9.59
C ASP A 209 8.70 -20.45 -10.88
N TYR A 210 8.70 -19.13 -11.04
CA TYR A 210 9.34 -18.46 -12.17
C TYR A 210 10.85 -18.75 -12.20
N LEU A 211 11.52 -18.60 -11.06
CA LEU A 211 12.97 -18.81 -10.97
C LEU A 211 13.37 -20.28 -11.20
N ALA A 212 12.53 -21.23 -10.81
CA ALA A 212 12.70 -22.65 -11.09
C ALA A 212 12.48 -22.96 -12.59
N ALA A 213 11.42 -22.42 -13.20
CA ALA A 213 11.09 -22.62 -14.61
C ALA A 213 12.05 -21.88 -15.56
N ARG A 214 12.69 -20.80 -15.09
CA ARG A 214 13.57 -19.90 -15.86
C ARG A 214 14.91 -19.73 -15.14
N SER A 215 15.72 -20.78 -15.19
CA SER A 215 17.04 -20.85 -14.52
C SER A 215 18.00 -19.70 -14.88
N GLY A 216 17.82 -19.04 -16.03
CA GLY A 216 18.53 -17.81 -16.39
C GLY A 216 18.26 -16.64 -15.43
N GLY A 217 17.01 -16.50 -14.96
CA GLY A 217 16.62 -15.44 -14.01
C GLY A 217 17.32 -15.58 -12.66
N CYS A 218 17.56 -16.81 -12.19
CA CYS A 218 18.28 -17.07 -10.95
C CYS A 218 19.69 -16.46 -10.89
N LYS A 219 20.32 -16.27 -12.06
CA LYS A 219 21.72 -15.80 -12.18
C LYS A 219 21.83 -14.33 -12.55
N ARG A 220 20.72 -13.60 -12.63
CA ARG A 220 20.68 -12.18 -13.02
C ARG A 220 20.51 -11.28 -11.80
N PHE A 221 21.48 -10.40 -11.57
CA PHE A 221 21.45 -9.38 -10.51
C PHE A 221 20.15 -8.56 -10.55
N ASP A 222 19.84 -7.96 -11.71
CA ASP A 222 18.72 -7.03 -11.85
C ASP A 222 17.37 -7.69 -11.53
N VAL A 223 17.21 -8.98 -11.89
CA VAL A 223 15.99 -9.77 -11.63
C VAL A 223 15.84 -10.06 -10.13
N ARG A 224 16.92 -10.51 -9.48
CA ARG A 224 16.92 -10.78 -8.04
C ARG A 224 16.68 -9.51 -7.22
N LEU A 225 17.33 -8.40 -7.59
CA LEU A 225 17.11 -7.11 -6.93
C LEU A 225 15.66 -6.64 -7.12
N ALA A 226 15.12 -6.68 -8.34
CA ALA A 226 13.75 -6.25 -8.61
C ALA A 226 12.69 -7.10 -7.87
N PHE A 227 12.89 -8.42 -7.73
CA PHE A 227 12.00 -9.25 -6.91
C PHE A 227 12.05 -8.88 -5.43
N GLY A 228 13.26 -8.66 -4.89
CA GLY A 228 13.44 -8.20 -3.52
C GLY A 228 12.73 -6.86 -3.27
N LEU A 229 12.93 -5.89 -4.18
CA LEU A 229 12.27 -4.60 -4.13
C LEU A 229 10.74 -4.70 -4.26
N ALA A 230 10.23 -5.53 -5.15
CA ALA A 230 8.79 -5.72 -5.33
C ALA A 230 8.11 -6.31 -4.09
N LEU A 231 8.78 -7.22 -3.37
CA LEU A 231 8.31 -7.77 -2.10
C LEU A 231 8.31 -6.71 -0.98
N MET A 232 9.27 -5.78 -0.99
CA MET A 232 9.34 -4.66 -0.04
C MET A 232 8.37 -3.52 -0.38
N ASP A 233 8.01 -3.33 -1.65
CA ASP A 233 7.11 -2.28 -2.15
C ASP A 233 5.63 -2.51 -1.76
N ALA A 234 5.27 -3.70 -1.30
CA ALA A 234 3.89 -4.09 -0.99
C ALA A 234 3.32 -3.46 0.31
N GLU A 235 4.08 -2.60 0.99
CA GLU A 235 3.76 -2.05 2.34
C GLU A 235 3.46 -3.14 3.38
N GLN A 236 3.90 -4.36 3.09
CA GLN A 236 3.69 -5.54 3.93
C GLN A 236 5.02 -5.95 4.53
N TYR A 237 5.27 -5.51 5.77
CA TYR A 237 6.38 -6.01 6.59
C TYR A 237 6.41 -7.55 6.65
N ALA A 238 5.24 -8.17 6.53
CA ALA A 238 5.06 -9.61 6.46
C ALA A 238 5.87 -10.29 5.34
N LEU A 239 6.17 -9.56 4.26
CA LEU A 239 6.89 -10.09 3.10
C LEU A 239 8.40 -9.87 3.15
N ALA A 240 8.90 -9.09 4.11
CA ALA A 240 10.32 -8.77 4.21
C ALA A 240 11.20 -10.02 4.29
N ARG A 241 10.73 -11.08 4.98
CA ARG A 241 11.44 -12.37 5.07
C ARG A 241 11.62 -13.07 3.71
N PHE A 242 10.72 -12.85 2.76
CA PHE A 242 10.85 -13.40 1.40
C PHE A 242 11.82 -12.52 0.59
N ALA A 243 11.73 -11.20 0.79
CA ALA A 243 12.63 -10.25 0.12
C ALA A 243 14.10 -10.50 0.45
N THR A 244 14.44 -10.89 1.69
CA THR A 244 15.84 -11.13 2.10
C THR A 244 16.52 -12.19 1.24
N VAL A 245 15.80 -13.25 0.82
CA VAL A 245 16.35 -14.33 -0.02
C VAL A 245 16.80 -13.78 -1.38
N HIS A 246 15.99 -12.94 -2.01
CA HIS A 246 16.32 -12.37 -3.32
C HIS A 246 17.38 -11.28 -3.24
N LEU A 247 17.32 -10.41 -2.22
CA LEU A 247 18.29 -9.34 -2.02
C LEU A 247 19.68 -9.87 -1.67
N GLU A 248 19.75 -10.94 -0.87
CA GLU A 248 21.02 -11.62 -0.59
C GLU A 248 21.60 -12.29 -1.84
N ALA A 249 20.76 -12.92 -2.66
CA ALA A 249 21.19 -13.46 -3.95
C ALA A 249 21.69 -12.35 -4.89
N ALA A 250 21.02 -11.19 -4.94
CA ALA A 250 21.48 -10.03 -5.70
C ALA A 250 22.85 -9.55 -5.20
N LEU A 251 23.02 -9.40 -3.88
CA LEU A 251 24.30 -9.01 -3.28
C LEU A 251 25.44 -9.97 -3.69
N ARG A 252 25.25 -11.28 -3.54
CA ARG A 252 26.25 -12.29 -3.94
C ARG A 252 26.60 -12.22 -5.43
N LEU A 253 25.60 -12.02 -6.30
CA LEU A 253 25.82 -11.89 -7.74
C LEU A 253 26.64 -10.64 -8.09
N ALA A 254 26.35 -9.50 -7.46
CA ALA A 254 27.11 -8.27 -7.66
C ALA A 254 28.56 -8.39 -7.16
N GLU A 255 28.77 -9.01 -5.99
CA GLU A 255 30.09 -9.26 -5.43
C GLU A 255 30.92 -10.20 -6.31
N ALA A 256 30.33 -11.31 -6.77
CA ALA A 256 31.00 -12.26 -7.66
C ALA A 256 31.39 -11.62 -9.00
N ALA A 257 30.62 -10.62 -9.46
CA ALA A 257 30.90 -9.86 -10.67
C ALA A 257 31.86 -8.67 -10.44
N GLY A 258 32.34 -8.42 -9.21
CA GLY A 258 33.19 -7.27 -8.86
C GLY A 258 32.50 -5.91 -8.99
N GLN A 259 31.16 -5.86 -8.93
CA GLN A 259 30.36 -4.66 -9.13
C GLN A 259 30.10 -3.95 -7.80
N ALA A 260 31.10 -3.24 -7.28
CA ALA A 260 31.07 -2.65 -5.93
C ALA A 260 29.86 -1.75 -5.66
N GLU A 261 29.48 -0.87 -6.59
CA GLU A 261 28.31 0.01 -6.42
C GLU A 261 27.00 -0.77 -6.33
N ARG A 262 26.82 -1.79 -7.18
CA ARG A 262 25.65 -2.67 -7.16
C ARG A 262 25.59 -3.54 -5.91
N ALA A 263 26.75 -3.97 -5.40
CA ALA A 263 26.84 -4.69 -4.14
C ALA A 263 26.45 -3.78 -2.96
N GLN A 264 26.95 -2.55 -2.91
CA GLN A 264 26.55 -1.56 -1.91
C GLN A 264 25.04 -1.28 -1.96
N ASP A 265 24.50 -1.11 -3.17
CA ASP A 265 23.07 -0.86 -3.39
C ASP A 265 22.22 -2.02 -2.86
N ALA A 266 22.52 -3.26 -3.28
CA ALA A 266 21.82 -4.46 -2.82
C ALA A 266 21.99 -4.71 -1.32
N ALA A 267 23.17 -4.42 -0.75
CA ALA A 267 23.42 -4.51 0.68
C ALA A 267 22.51 -3.56 1.47
N ALA A 268 22.34 -2.31 1.02
CA ALA A 268 21.44 -1.36 1.68
C ALA A 268 19.99 -1.85 1.68
N ARG A 269 19.51 -2.46 0.59
CA ARG A 269 18.13 -2.98 0.51
C ARG A 269 17.97 -4.23 1.36
N LEU A 270 18.99 -5.09 1.36
CA LEU A 270 19.02 -6.26 2.23
C LEU A 270 18.99 -5.86 3.71
N HIS A 271 19.71 -4.79 4.09
CA HIS A 271 19.65 -4.24 5.45
C HIS A 271 18.23 -3.85 5.83
N VAL A 272 17.56 -3.06 4.99
CA VAL A 272 16.15 -2.65 5.18
C VAL A 272 15.25 -3.87 5.35
N ALA A 273 15.36 -4.86 4.46
CA ALA A 273 14.56 -6.08 4.52
C ALA A 273 14.83 -6.92 5.78
N LEU A 274 16.09 -7.06 6.21
CA LEU A 274 16.45 -7.79 7.42
C LEU A 274 15.88 -7.10 8.67
N VAL A 275 16.04 -5.78 8.78
CA VAL A 275 15.48 -5.00 9.91
C VAL A 275 13.96 -5.13 9.94
N SER A 276 13.28 -4.95 8.80
CA SER A 276 11.83 -5.15 8.71
C SER A 276 11.40 -6.57 9.10
N ALA A 277 12.13 -7.60 8.66
CA ALA A 277 11.83 -8.99 9.01
C ALA A 277 11.99 -9.25 10.52
N ILE A 278 13.08 -8.77 11.15
CA ILE A 278 13.32 -8.91 12.59
C ILE A 278 12.15 -8.30 13.38
N HIS A 279 11.79 -7.06 13.10
CA HIS A 279 10.74 -6.36 13.85
C HIS A 279 9.35 -6.97 13.59
N TYR A 280 9.08 -7.44 12.37
CA TYR A 280 7.85 -8.16 12.07
C TYR A 280 7.73 -9.47 12.87
N GLN A 281 8.81 -10.26 12.96
CA GLN A 281 8.82 -11.51 13.73
C GLN A 281 8.69 -11.27 15.24
N ARG A 282 9.32 -10.20 15.77
CA ARG A 282 9.12 -9.81 17.18
C ARG A 282 7.67 -9.40 17.44
N TRP A 283 7.05 -8.68 16.51
CA TRP A 283 5.65 -8.28 16.63
C TRP A 283 4.69 -9.47 16.58
N SER A 284 4.99 -10.51 15.78
CA SER A 284 4.20 -11.75 15.72
C SER A 284 4.35 -12.64 16.97
N LYS A 285 5.25 -12.29 17.90
CA LYS A 285 5.55 -13.01 19.15
C LYS A 285 6.13 -14.42 18.92
N ASP A 286 6.83 -14.61 17.82
CA ASP A 286 7.68 -15.80 17.62
C ASP A 286 9.11 -15.44 18.03
N ASP A 287 9.52 -15.84 19.24
CA ASP A 287 10.80 -15.43 19.82
C ASP A 287 12.03 -16.00 19.09
N LEU A 288 11.89 -17.10 18.35
CA LEU A 288 13.02 -17.75 17.66
C LEU A 288 13.11 -17.40 16.18
N ALA A 289 12.00 -16.99 15.55
CA ALA A 289 11.97 -16.58 14.16
C ALA A 289 12.91 -15.41 13.77
N PRO A 290 13.22 -14.41 14.64
CA PRO A 290 14.11 -13.32 14.28
C PRO A 290 15.58 -13.74 14.12
N LYS A 291 16.02 -14.80 14.81
CA LYS A 291 17.44 -15.09 15.03
C LYS A 291 18.27 -15.22 13.75
N PRO A 292 17.82 -15.95 12.70
CA PRO A 292 18.57 -16.02 11.44
C PRO A 292 18.76 -14.65 10.78
N PHE A 293 17.77 -13.76 10.89
CA PHE A 293 17.85 -12.42 10.32
C PHE A 293 18.77 -11.50 11.13
N GLU A 294 18.79 -11.63 12.46
CA GLU A 294 19.72 -10.90 13.32
C GLU A 294 21.18 -11.26 13.04
N ASP A 295 21.45 -12.56 12.84
CA ASP A 295 22.80 -13.03 12.53
C ASP A 295 23.23 -12.54 11.13
N ALA A 296 22.33 -12.61 10.13
CA ALA A 296 22.58 -12.05 8.80
C ALA A 296 22.80 -10.52 8.83
N LEU A 297 22.00 -9.77 9.61
CA LEU A 297 22.14 -8.33 9.77
C LEU A 297 23.48 -7.97 10.40
N ARG A 298 23.89 -8.68 11.45
CA ARG A 298 25.19 -8.48 12.10
C ARG A 298 26.34 -8.67 11.12
N HIS A 299 26.30 -9.73 10.30
CA HIS A 299 27.31 -9.98 9.28
C HIS A 299 27.34 -8.90 8.20
N LEU A 300 26.16 -8.47 7.73
CA LEU A 300 26.02 -7.42 6.73
C LEU A 300 26.58 -6.08 7.23
N THR A 301 26.20 -5.68 8.44
CA THR A 301 26.64 -4.42 9.07
C THR A 301 28.14 -4.44 9.37
N ALA A 302 28.70 -5.56 9.85
CA ALA A 302 30.15 -5.68 10.05
C ALA A 302 30.94 -5.52 8.75
N ARG A 303 30.34 -5.91 7.61
CA ARG A 303 31.00 -5.86 6.30
C ARG A 303 30.88 -4.50 5.62
N TYR A 304 29.71 -3.87 5.66
CA TYR A 304 29.41 -2.65 4.89
C TYR A 304 29.36 -1.37 5.73
N GLY A 305 29.20 -1.49 7.06
CA GLY A 305 28.98 -0.39 7.98
C GLY A 305 27.55 0.15 7.93
N GLU A 306 26.90 0.27 9.08
CA GLU A 306 25.50 0.71 9.18
C GLU A 306 25.28 2.10 8.58
N ASP A 307 26.12 3.08 8.93
CA ASP A 307 26.01 4.44 8.42
C ASP A 307 25.98 4.51 6.88
N ARG A 308 26.78 3.67 6.21
CA ARG A 308 26.81 3.62 4.73
C ARG A 308 25.56 2.95 4.16
N LEU A 309 25.05 1.92 4.83
CA LEU A 309 23.81 1.25 4.44
C LEU A 309 22.62 2.20 4.57
N LEU A 310 22.53 2.92 5.71
CA LEU A 310 21.48 3.90 5.97
C LEU A 310 21.60 5.14 5.10
N ALA A 311 22.81 5.58 4.74
CA ALA A 311 23.02 6.68 3.79
C ALA A 311 22.57 6.32 2.36
N ALA A 312 22.57 5.03 2.00
CA ALA A 312 22.12 4.55 0.69
C ALA A 312 20.62 4.24 0.63
N ALA A 313 19.94 4.09 1.77
CA ALA A 313 18.51 3.81 1.83
C ALA A 313 17.66 4.97 1.27
N TRP A 314 16.47 4.67 0.76
CA TRP A 314 15.50 5.67 0.33
C TRP A 314 14.65 6.17 1.50
N LEU A 315 14.03 7.35 1.36
CA LEU A 315 13.11 7.93 2.35
C LEU A 315 12.12 6.89 2.86
N ARG A 316 11.37 6.27 1.94
CA ARG A 316 10.35 5.26 2.25
C ARG A 316 10.94 4.06 2.99
N GLU A 317 12.17 3.66 2.67
CA GLU A 317 12.82 2.54 3.33
C GLU A 317 13.18 2.88 4.79
N LEU A 318 13.72 4.08 5.04
CA LEU A 318 14.00 4.57 6.39
C LEU A 318 12.73 4.73 7.23
N CYS A 319 11.69 5.33 6.67
CA CYS A 319 10.36 5.43 7.31
C CYS A 319 9.81 4.04 7.63
N SER A 320 9.95 3.09 6.68
CA SER A 320 9.47 1.72 6.83
C SER A 320 10.15 0.99 8.00
N ILE A 321 11.48 1.00 8.08
CA ILE A 321 12.20 0.37 9.20
C ILE A 321 11.98 1.09 10.53
N GLY A 322 11.88 2.43 10.52
CA GLY A 322 11.54 3.22 11.70
C GLY A 322 10.15 2.88 12.25
N HIS A 323 9.16 2.75 11.36
CA HIS A 323 7.81 2.35 11.74
C HIS A 323 7.75 0.90 12.25
N ALA A 324 8.43 -0.04 11.57
CA ALA A 324 8.52 -1.43 12.00
C ALA A 324 9.14 -1.56 13.40
N ALA A 325 10.25 -0.86 13.65
CA ALA A 325 10.90 -0.81 14.95
C ALA A 325 9.96 -0.27 16.04
N GLY A 326 9.27 0.84 15.76
CA GLY A 326 8.29 1.44 16.68
C GLY A 326 7.13 0.51 17.03
N ILE A 327 6.56 -0.20 16.06
CA ILE A 327 5.50 -1.21 16.29
C ILE A 327 6.01 -2.34 17.19
N SER A 328 7.25 -2.78 16.98
CA SER A 328 7.88 -3.84 17.78
C SER A 328 8.36 -3.38 19.16
N ARG A 329 8.15 -2.10 19.53
CA ARG A 329 8.60 -1.45 20.77
C ARG A 329 10.11 -1.31 20.90
N ASP A 330 10.85 -1.39 19.80
CA ASP A 330 12.27 -1.04 19.73
C ASP A 330 12.40 0.46 19.42
N HIS A 331 12.12 1.28 20.43
CA HIS A 331 11.96 2.72 20.25
C HIS A 331 13.30 3.41 19.96
N ASP A 332 14.40 2.89 20.47
CA ASP A 332 15.74 3.43 20.21
C ASP A 332 16.12 3.25 18.74
N ALA A 333 15.92 2.04 18.19
CA ALA A 333 16.12 1.79 16.76
C ALA A 333 15.18 2.63 15.90
N ALA A 334 13.91 2.76 16.31
CA ALA A 334 12.93 3.58 15.60
C ALA A 334 13.36 5.04 15.51
N LEU A 335 13.78 5.64 16.63
CA LEU A 335 14.30 7.02 16.64
C LEU A 335 15.55 7.16 15.78
N HIS A 336 16.50 6.23 15.90
CA HIS A 336 17.71 6.26 15.10
C HIS A 336 17.42 6.32 13.60
N PHE A 337 16.58 5.42 13.08
CA PHE A 337 16.23 5.40 11.65
C PHE A 337 15.47 6.65 11.21
N LEU A 338 14.55 7.15 12.05
CA LEU A 338 13.75 8.35 11.74
C LEU A 338 14.56 9.64 11.85
N GLU A 339 15.58 9.70 12.70
CA GLU A 339 16.55 10.80 12.74
C GLU A 339 17.40 10.85 11.47
N VAL A 340 17.86 9.70 10.98
CA VAL A 340 18.55 9.62 9.68
C VAL A 340 17.60 10.08 8.56
N ALA A 341 16.34 9.69 8.59
CA ALA A 341 15.34 10.12 7.60
C ALA A 341 15.13 11.65 7.63
N VAL A 342 14.87 12.23 8.81
CA VAL A 342 14.70 13.69 8.98
C VAL A 342 15.95 14.46 8.55
N SER A 343 17.14 13.97 8.88
CA SER A 343 18.40 14.62 8.50
C SER A 343 18.62 14.65 6.99
N ARG A 344 18.20 13.59 6.27
CA ARG A 344 18.41 13.47 4.82
C ARG A 344 17.28 14.08 4.00
N PHE A 345 16.06 14.11 4.57
CA PHE A 345 14.84 14.52 3.90
C PHE A 345 14.06 15.51 4.79
N PRO A 346 14.62 16.71 5.06
CA PRO A 346 14.06 17.64 6.05
C PRO A 346 12.72 18.27 5.65
N ASP A 347 12.33 18.15 4.38
CA ASP A 347 11.10 18.69 3.81
C ASP A 347 10.02 17.62 3.56
N GLU A 348 10.26 16.39 4.03
CA GLU A 348 9.29 15.30 3.94
C GLU A 348 8.51 15.15 5.24
N GLU A 349 7.18 15.06 5.15
CA GLU A 349 6.28 15.01 6.32
C GLU A 349 6.43 13.72 7.13
N GLU A 350 6.46 12.59 6.43
CA GLU A 350 6.30 11.26 7.02
C GLU A 350 7.32 10.93 8.13
N PRO A 351 8.64 11.24 7.98
CA PRO A 351 9.61 11.05 9.07
C PRO A 351 9.23 11.75 10.37
N TYR A 352 8.76 13.00 10.30
CA TYR A 352 8.38 13.76 11.48
C TYR A 352 7.13 13.16 12.14
N ARG A 353 6.12 12.80 11.35
CA ARG A 353 4.90 12.18 11.90
C ARG A 353 5.20 10.86 12.60
N LEU A 354 6.02 9.99 12.00
CA LEU A 354 6.43 8.73 12.61
C LEU A 354 7.28 8.97 13.87
N ARG A 355 8.20 9.95 13.84
CA ARG A 355 9.06 10.26 14.99
C ARG A 355 8.28 10.86 16.15
N ALA A 356 7.29 11.71 15.89
CA ALA A 356 6.37 12.23 16.90
C ALA A 356 5.67 11.10 17.67
N LYS A 357 5.19 10.08 16.94
CA LYS A 357 4.55 8.91 17.53
C LYS A 357 5.49 8.14 18.45
N VAL A 358 6.74 7.91 18.03
CA VAL A 358 7.74 7.22 18.84
C VAL A 358 8.12 8.06 20.08
N ARG A 359 8.32 9.37 19.92
CA ARG A 359 8.61 10.29 21.03
C ARG A 359 7.51 10.32 22.09
N MET A 360 6.24 10.31 21.68
CA MET A 360 5.13 10.15 22.63
C MET A 360 5.20 8.84 23.41
N LEU A 361 5.58 7.73 22.76
CA LEU A 361 5.65 6.42 23.41
C LEU A 361 6.79 6.33 24.43
N ILE A 362 7.90 7.04 24.23
CA ILE A 362 9.02 7.08 25.17
C ILE A 362 8.90 8.20 26.22
N GLY A 363 7.81 8.97 26.21
CA GLY A 363 7.58 10.03 27.18
C GLY A 363 8.36 11.32 26.90
N ASP A 364 8.65 11.62 25.63
CA ASP A 364 9.17 12.91 25.15
C ASP A 364 8.06 13.73 24.44
N PRO A 365 7.15 14.35 25.20
CA PRO A 365 6.04 15.09 24.60
C PRO A 365 6.46 16.44 23.99
N ASP A 366 7.56 17.04 24.44
CA ASP A 366 8.10 18.27 23.82
C ASP A 366 8.61 17.97 22.41
N GLY A 367 9.48 16.97 22.27
CA GLY A 367 9.97 16.57 20.95
C GLY A 367 8.88 16.02 20.03
N ALA A 368 7.84 15.38 20.59
CA ALA A 368 6.68 14.97 19.82
C ALA A 368 5.84 16.15 19.31
N LEU A 369 5.67 17.20 20.12
CA LEU A 369 4.96 18.41 19.73
C LEU A 369 5.66 19.12 18.56
N ASP A 370 6.99 19.25 18.64
CA ASP A 370 7.80 19.87 17.60
C ASP A 370 7.66 19.11 16.27
N ASP A 371 7.78 17.78 16.32
CA ASP A 371 7.66 16.92 15.14
C ASP A 371 6.23 16.92 14.55
N ALA A 372 5.19 16.81 15.38
CA ALA A 372 3.81 16.86 14.91
C ALA A 372 3.48 18.22 14.26
N THR A 373 4.02 19.32 14.80
CA THR A 373 3.84 20.66 14.23
C THR A 373 4.55 20.79 12.88
N ARG A 374 5.77 20.25 12.75
CA ARG A 374 6.50 20.24 11.48
C ARG A 374 5.80 19.37 10.43
N ALA A 375 5.31 18.19 10.82
CA ALA A 375 4.53 17.31 9.96
C ALA A 375 3.28 18.01 9.41
N LEU A 376 2.48 18.65 10.27
CA LEU A 376 1.27 19.40 9.87
C LEU A 376 1.54 20.50 8.84
N ALA A 377 2.66 21.21 9.00
CA ALA A 377 3.05 22.28 8.08
C ALA A 377 3.44 21.73 6.71
N LEU A 378 4.23 20.65 6.67
CA LEU A 378 4.65 19.96 5.45
C LEU A 378 3.46 19.30 4.74
N ASN A 379 2.58 18.61 5.50
CA ASN A 379 1.34 18.02 4.99
C ASN A 379 0.47 19.07 4.28
N ALA A 380 0.23 20.21 4.94
CA ALA A 380 -0.57 21.29 4.37
C ALA A 380 0.06 21.89 3.09
N ALA A 381 1.39 21.98 3.02
CA ALA A 381 2.07 22.41 1.81
C ALA A 381 1.89 21.40 0.66
N SER A 382 2.02 20.10 0.95
CA SER A 382 1.81 19.02 -0.01
C SER A 382 0.37 18.95 -0.54
N ILE A 383 -0.63 19.12 0.33
CA ILE A 383 -2.04 19.20 -0.08
C ILE A 383 -2.24 20.36 -1.06
N ARG A 384 -1.80 21.58 -0.70
CA ARG A 384 -1.94 22.75 -1.59
C ARG A 384 -1.26 22.54 -2.94
N ALA A 385 -0.07 21.92 -2.96
CA ALA A 385 0.64 21.63 -4.19
C ALA A 385 -0.11 20.62 -5.07
N LEU A 386 -0.69 19.57 -4.48
CA LEU A 386 -1.51 18.59 -5.20
C LEU A 386 -2.84 19.18 -5.66
N GLU A 387 -3.48 20.04 -4.89
CA GLU A 387 -4.70 20.75 -5.31
C GLU A 387 -4.41 21.64 -6.52
N ALA A 388 -3.34 22.43 -6.47
CA ALA A 388 -2.91 23.26 -7.60
C ALA A 388 -2.60 22.40 -8.84
N ARG A 389 -1.95 21.25 -8.67
CA ARG A 389 -1.68 20.32 -9.77
C ARG A 389 -2.98 19.70 -10.31
N ARG A 390 -3.86 19.23 -9.43
CA ARG A 390 -5.17 18.66 -9.77
C ARG A 390 -5.97 19.62 -10.62
N ASP A 391 -6.01 20.89 -10.20
CA ASP A 391 -6.79 21.94 -10.82
C ASP A 391 -6.15 22.43 -12.13
N SER A 392 -4.85 22.19 -12.33
CA SER A 392 -4.16 22.42 -13.61
C SER A 392 -4.46 21.35 -14.67
N TRP A 393 -4.96 20.17 -14.27
CA TRP A 393 -5.35 19.14 -15.24
C TRP A 393 -6.62 19.53 -15.99
N HIS A 394 -6.67 19.16 -17.27
CA HIS A 394 -7.87 19.29 -18.10
C HIS A 394 -9.06 18.59 -17.41
N PRO A 395 -10.28 19.17 -17.41
CA PRO A 395 -11.46 18.57 -16.76
C PRO A 395 -11.75 17.14 -17.21
N ASP A 396 -11.46 16.83 -18.46
CA ASP A 396 -11.65 15.49 -19.04
C ASP A 396 -10.52 14.49 -18.75
N ASP A 397 -9.38 14.92 -18.16
CA ASP A 397 -8.37 14.00 -17.62
C ASP A 397 -8.79 13.55 -16.21
N ARG A 398 -9.91 12.83 -16.17
CA ARG A 398 -10.47 12.31 -14.93
C ARG A 398 -9.45 11.47 -14.17
N PHE A 399 -8.62 10.69 -14.86
CA PHE A 399 -7.70 9.77 -14.19
C PHE A 399 -6.56 10.49 -13.46
N SER A 400 -5.98 11.56 -14.04
CA SER A 400 -4.93 12.33 -13.34
C SER A 400 -5.52 13.16 -12.20
N ARG A 401 -6.72 13.69 -12.38
CA ARG A 401 -7.47 14.39 -11.32
C ARG A 401 -7.83 13.45 -10.17
N ASP A 402 -8.32 12.25 -10.47
CA ASP A 402 -8.69 11.23 -9.48
C ASP A 402 -7.45 10.71 -8.73
N ASP A 403 -6.30 10.55 -9.40
CA ASP A 403 -5.01 10.21 -8.74
C ASP A 403 -4.58 11.30 -7.75
N ASP A 404 -4.57 12.57 -8.18
CA ASP A 404 -4.24 13.69 -7.28
C ASP A 404 -5.25 13.80 -6.14
N GLN A 405 -6.54 13.59 -6.42
CA GLN A 405 -7.58 13.59 -5.41
C GLN A 405 -7.42 12.45 -4.40
N ALA A 406 -7.01 11.26 -4.84
CA ALA A 406 -6.71 10.13 -3.95
C ALA A 406 -5.50 10.43 -3.06
N ARG A 407 -4.44 11.04 -3.61
CA ARG A 407 -3.25 11.46 -2.82
C ARG A 407 -3.60 12.54 -1.81
N ILE A 408 -4.43 13.52 -2.19
CA ILE A 408 -4.96 14.54 -1.28
C ILE A 408 -5.75 13.86 -0.16
N GLY A 409 -6.62 12.90 -0.48
CA GLY A 409 -7.35 12.11 0.52
C GLY A 409 -6.42 11.41 1.51
N GLY A 410 -5.38 10.72 1.03
CA GLY A 410 -4.40 10.08 1.90
C GLY A 410 -3.60 11.06 2.78
N LEU A 411 -3.31 12.26 2.30
CA LEU A 411 -2.71 13.32 3.13
C LEU A 411 -3.69 13.88 4.15
N GLN A 412 -4.97 14.02 3.80
CA GLN A 412 -6.02 14.45 4.73
C GLN A 412 -6.24 13.42 5.85
N GLU A 413 -6.16 12.13 5.54
CA GLU A 413 -6.16 11.07 6.56
C GLU A 413 -4.95 11.19 7.49
N ARG A 414 -3.73 11.37 6.95
CA ARG A 414 -2.54 11.59 7.78
C ARG A 414 -2.62 12.87 8.61
N ARG A 415 -3.21 13.93 8.08
CA ARG A 415 -3.42 15.20 8.79
C ARG A 415 -4.26 15.01 10.06
N PHE A 416 -5.23 14.09 10.03
CA PHE A 416 -6.00 13.73 11.22
C PHE A 416 -5.10 13.14 12.31
N ASP A 417 -4.25 12.17 11.96
CA ASP A 417 -3.28 11.56 12.89
C ASP A 417 -2.29 12.60 13.46
N GLU A 418 -1.81 13.52 12.61
CA GLU A 418 -0.88 14.59 13.01
C GLU A 418 -1.53 15.58 14.00
N LEU A 419 -2.79 15.97 13.76
CA LEU A 419 -3.57 16.82 14.67
C LEU A 419 -3.81 16.11 16.01
N ASP A 420 -4.17 14.82 15.98
CA ASP A 420 -4.37 14.02 17.19
C ASP A 420 -3.08 13.88 18.01
N MET A 421 -1.95 13.67 17.33
CA MET A 421 -0.62 13.58 17.94
C MET A 421 -0.23 14.89 18.61
N ARG A 422 -0.44 16.03 17.93
CA ARG A 422 -0.18 17.36 18.49
C ARG A 422 -1.04 17.61 19.75
N ALA A 423 -2.33 17.30 19.69
CA ALA A 423 -3.21 17.42 20.85
C ALA A 423 -2.77 16.52 22.01
N ALA A 424 -2.35 15.28 21.72
CA ALA A 424 -1.85 14.34 22.72
C ALA A 424 -0.58 14.86 23.41
N ALA A 425 0.37 15.40 22.65
CA ALA A 425 1.59 16.00 23.18
C ALA A 425 1.29 17.19 24.09
N LEU A 426 0.37 18.08 23.69
CA LEU A 426 -0.05 19.23 24.49
C LEU A 426 -0.74 18.83 25.80
N ILE A 427 -1.56 17.76 25.78
CA ILE A 427 -2.15 17.19 27.00
C ILE A 427 -1.07 16.68 27.95
N ALA A 428 -0.09 15.94 27.44
CA ALA A 428 1.02 15.41 28.23
C ALA A 428 1.86 16.53 28.87
N LEU A 429 2.04 17.65 28.16
CA LEU A 429 2.70 18.86 28.66
C LEU A 429 1.83 19.72 29.58
N ARG A 430 0.59 19.33 29.87
CA ARG A 430 -0.41 20.12 30.63
C ARG A 430 -0.72 21.49 30.02
N ARG A 431 -0.48 21.67 28.72
CA ARG A 431 -0.84 22.87 27.95
C ARG A 431 -2.28 22.77 27.46
N LEU A 432 -3.22 22.71 28.40
CA LEU A 432 -4.61 22.31 28.13
C LEU A 432 -5.38 23.29 27.22
N VAL A 433 -5.06 24.58 27.26
CA VAL A 433 -5.67 25.59 26.36
C VAL A 433 -5.23 25.35 24.90
N ASP A 434 -3.94 25.12 24.69
CA ASP A 434 -3.39 24.81 23.37
C ASP A 434 -3.91 23.44 22.88
N ALA A 435 -3.99 22.45 23.78
CA ALA A 435 -4.54 21.14 23.46
C ALA A 435 -5.99 21.23 23.00
N ARG A 436 -6.80 22.08 23.66
CA ARG A 436 -8.19 22.36 23.28
C ARG A 436 -8.27 22.93 21.86
N ALA A 437 -7.46 23.94 21.55
CA ALA A 437 -7.40 24.52 20.21
C ALA A 437 -6.99 23.48 19.14
N ALA A 438 -6.00 22.65 19.44
CA ALA A 438 -5.59 21.57 18.54
C ALA A 438 -6.70 20.53 18.31
N ALA A 439 -7.49 20.20 19.35
CA ALA A 439 -8.62 19.29 19.24
C ALA A 439 -9.84 19.94 18.54
N GLU A 440 -10.02 21.26 18.63
CA GLU A 440 -11.00 21.99 17.82
C GLU A 440 -10.64 21.95 16.33
N GLU A 441 -9.34 22.09 15.98
CA GLU A 441 -8.86 21.88 14.61
C GLU A 441 -9.12 20.45 14.12
N LEU A 442 -8.93 19.44 14.99
CA LEU A 442 -9.23 18.04 14.69
C LEU A 442 -10.72 17.82 14.37
N VAL A 443 -11.62 18.43 15.15
CA VAL A 443 -13.07 18.39 14.90
C VAL A 443 -13.44 19.15 13.62
N ALA A 444 -12.83 20.30 13.36
CA ALA A 444 -13.07 21.05 12.14
C ALA A 444 -12.64 20.28 10.88
N HIS A 445 -11.54 19.52 10.98
CA HIS A 445 -11.02 18.67 9.90
C HIS A 445 -11.90 17.43 9.65
N ALA A 446 -12.38 16.79 10.71
CA ALA A 446 -13.21 15.57 10.61
C ALA A 446 -14.46 15.66 11.49
N PRO A 447 -15.47 16.49 11.12
CA PRO A 447 -16.63 16.77 11.97
C PRO A 447 -17.58 15.58 12.16
N THR A 448 -17.45 14.54 11.34
CA THR A 448 -18.19 13.28 11.46
C THR A 448 -17.47 12.24 12.31
N SER A 449 -16.21 12.48 12.70
CA SER A 449 -15.45 11.57 13.56
C SER A 449 -15.83 11.76 15.04
N SER A 450 -15.99 10.67 15.78
CA SER A 450 -16.23 10.70 17.23
C SER A 450 -14.98 11.09 18.02
N ASP A 451 -13.80 10.77 17.49
CA ASP A 451 -12.51 10.87 18.19
C ASP A 451 -12.16 12.31 18.60
N GLY A 452 -12.37 13.28 17.70
CA GLY A 452 -12.09 14.70 18.00
C GLY A 452 -12.94 15.24 19.15
N TYR A 453 -14.23 14.90 19.17
CA TYR A 453 -15.13 15.26 20.27
C TYR A 453 -14.79 14.52 21.56
N ALA A 454 -14.42 13.25 21.50
CA ALA A 454 -13.97 12.50 22.68
C ALA A 454 -12.68 13.11 23.28
N LYS A 455 -11.76 13.58 22.42
CA LYS A 455 -10.54 14.27 22.84
C LYS A 455 -10.86 15.61 23.53
N LEU A 456 -11.74 16.42 22.94
CA LEU A 456 -12.22 17.67 23.57
C LEU A 456 -12.84 17.42 24.93
N ALA A 457 -13.68 16.39 25.06
CA ALA A 457 -14.28 16.05 26.34
C ALA A 457 -13.25 15.73 27.43
N GLY A 458 -12.23 14.95 27.09
CA GLY A 458 -11.13 14.65 28.02
C GLY A 458 -10.35 15.91 28.43
N ILE A 459 -10.13 16.84 27.50
CA ILE A 459 -9.46 18.11 27.78
C ILE A 459 -10.32 19.00 28.70
N GLU A 460 -11.63 19.09 28.45
CA GLU A 460 -12.55 19.87 29.29
C GLU A 460 -12.66 19.30 30.71
N GLN A 461 -12.65 17.97 30.87
CA GLN A 461 -12.54 17.34 32.19
C GLN A 461 -11.26 17.75 32.91
N LEU A 462 -10.12 17.75 32.23
CA LEU A 462 -8.85 18.20 32.81
C LEU A 462 -8.85 19.69 33.18
N LEU A 463 -9.67 20.50 32.51
CA LEU A 463 -9.91 21.90 32.82
C LEU A 463 -10.96 22.12 33.94
N GLY A 464 -11.65 21.07 34.39
CA GLY A 464 -12.73 21.15 35.38
C GLY A 464 -14.08 21.61 34.82
N ASN A 465 -14.25 21.58 33.49
CA ASN A 465 -15.45 22.00 32.79
C ASN A 465 -16.37 20.82 32.46
N ASP A 466 -16.88 20.13 33.48
CA ASP A 466 -17.66 18.89 33.32
C ASP A 466 -18.89 19.05 32.42
N ALA A 467 -19.53 20.23 32.43
CA ALA A 467 -20.66 20.52 31.56
C ALA A 467 -20.26 20.53 30.07
N ALA A 468 -19.12 21.13 29.73
CA ALA A 468 -18.58 21.15 28.36
C ALA A 468 -18.13 19.74 27.95
N ALA A 469 -17.46 19.03 28.86
CA ALA A 469 -17.06 17.65 28.64
C ALA A 469 -18.26 16.73 28.33
N ALA A 470 -19.35 16.84 29.10
CA ALA A 470 -20.56 16.07 28.87
C ALA A 470 -21.24 16.42 27.53
N ASN A 471 -21.17 17.67 27.07
CA ASN A 471 -21.66 18.06 25.76
C ASN A 471 -20.84 17.39 24.65
N HIS A 472 -19.51 17.46 24.71
CA HIS A 472 -18.64 16.85 23.71
C HIS A 472 -18.76 15.32 23.68
N LEU A 473 -18.92 14.65 24.83
CA LEU A 473 -19.17 13.19 24.85
C LEU A 473 -20.49 12.81 24.18
N ARG A 474 -21.54 13.64 24.28
CA ARG A 474 -22.80 13.41 23.56
C ARG A 474 -22.60 13.51 22.05
N GLU A 475 -21.89 14.54 21.59
CA GLU A 475 -21.53 14.69 20.16
C GLU A 475 -20.69 13.51 19.66
N ALA A 476 -19.71 13.05 20.46
CA ALA A 476 -18.91 11.87 20.15
C ALA A 476 -19.77 10.60 20.04
N ARG A 477 -20.69 10.39 20.99
CA ARG A 477 -21.59 9.22 21.02
C ARG A 477 -22.49 9.15 19.80
N GLU A 478 -23.05 10.29 19.38
CA GLU A 478 -23.95 10.36 18.21
C GLU A 478 -23.25 9.96 16.91
N ARG A 479 -21.95 10.27 16.79
CA ARG A 479 -21.12 9.98 15.60
C ARG A 479 -20.46 8.62 15.62
N GLU A 480 -20.25 8.05 16.81
CA GLU A 480 -19.61 6.75 16.97
C GLU A 480 -20.45 5.65 16.31
N GLN A 481 -19.84 4.74 15.56
CA GLN A 481 -20.55 3.63 14.91
C GLN A 481 -20.35 2.30 15.63
N SER A 482 -19.25 2.15 16.36
CA SER A 482 -18.91 0.95 17.11
C SER A 482 -19.76 0.83 18.39
N PRO A 483 -20.57 -0.24 18.55
CA PRO A 483 -21.36 -0.43 19.77
C PRO A 483 -20.49 -0.48 21.03
N ARG A 484 -19.28 -1.03 20.93
CA ARG A 484 -18.32 -1.10 22.04
C ARG A 484 -17.84 0.29 22.45
N GLN A 485 -17.52 1.16 21.50
CA GLN A 485 -17.08 2.52 21.81
C GLN A 485 -18.25 3.38 22.30
N ARG A 486 -19.46 3.21 21.75
CA ARG A 486 -20.68 3.87 22.29
C ARG A 486 -20.90 3.52 23.76
N ALA A 487 -20.82 2.25 24.12
CA ALA A 487 -20.96 1.82 25.52
C ALA A 487 -19.88 2.44 26.43
N ARG A 488 -18.65 2.61 25.92
CA ARG A 488 -17.58 3.31 26.64
C ARG A 488 -17.90 4.79 26.85
N LEU A 489 -18.38 5.48 25.82
CA LEU A 489 -18.77 6.90 25.89
C LEU A 489 -19.96 7.09 26.85
N ASP A 490 -20.93 6.17 26.84
CA ASP A 490 -22.06 6.16 27.77
C ASP A 490 -21.61 6.01 29.23
N ALA A 491 -20.63 5.13 29.49
CA ALA A 491 -20.05 4.99 30.83
C ALA A 491 -19.34 6.28 31.30
N LEU A 492 -18.60 6.96 30.40
CA LEU A 492 -17.95 8.24 30.71
C LEU A 492 -19.00 9.34 30.98
N LEU A 493 -20.07 9.41 30.19
CA LEU A 493 -21.18 10.33 30.41
C LEU A 493 -21.85 10.09 31.77
N ALA A 494 -22.12 8.83 32.11
CA ALA A 494 -22.71 8.47 33.40
C ALA A 494 -21.78 8.86 34.57
N SER A 495 -20.46 8.69 34.43
CA SER A 495 -19.51 9.08 35.48
C SER A 495 -19.45 10.59 35.74
N LEU A 496 -19.68 11.42 34.71
CA LEU A 496 -19.75 12.88 34.85
C LEU A 496 -21.04 13.35 35.51
N GLN A 497 -22.10 12.55 35.43
CA GLN A 497 -23.42 12.88 35.99
C GLN A 497 -23.63 12.32 37.41
N ALA A 498 -22.76 11.40 37.83
CA ALA A 498 -22.83 10.85 39.19
C ALA A 498 -22.58 11.98 40.20
N PRO A 499 -23.41 12.10 41.26
CA PRO A 499 -23.14 13.06 42.32
C PRO A 499 -21.76 12.78 42.91
N PRO A 500 -20.99 13.82 43.30
CA PRO A 500 -19.65 13.62 43.87
C PRO A 500 -19.78 12.64 45.02
N ALA A 501 -19.02 11.54 44.95
CA ALA A 501 -19.06 10.51 45.98
C ALA A 501 -18.85 11.20 47.33
N VAL A 502 -19.87 11.14 48.19
CA VAL A 502 -19.81 11.74 49.53
C VAL A 502 -18.58 11.15 50.19
N ALA A 503 -17.56 11.99 50.42
CA ALA A 503 -16.32 11.55 51.04
C ALA A 503 -16.69 10.78 52.32
N PRO A 504 -16.17 9.55 52.53
CA PRO A 504 -16.47 8.83 53.75
C PRO A 504 -16.10 9.74 54.91
N LYS A 505 -17.11 10.11 55.72
CA LYS A 505 -16.87 10.86 56.97
C LYS A 505 -15.78 10.10 57.68
N ALA A 506 -14.62 10.74 57.89
CA ALA A 506 -13.56 10.17 58.70
C ALA A 506 -14.19 9.73 60.02
N GLU A 507 -14.34 8.42 60.23
CA GLU A 507 -14.72 7.89 61.52
C GLU A 507 -13.64 8.37 62.49
N ALA A 508 -14.06 9.19 63.45
CA ALA A 508 -13.19 9.66 64.50
C ALA A 508 -12.52 8.44 65.16
N PRO A 509 -11.20 8.50 65.45
CA PRO A 509 -10.51 7.38 66.06
C PRO A 509 -11.22 6.98 67.36
N SER A 510 -11.72 5.75 67.38
CA SER A 510 -12.29 5.11 68.57
C SER A 510 -11.24 5.13 69.68
N ALA A 511 -11.50 5.93 70.72
CA ALA A 511 -10.76 5.91 71.97
C ALA A 511 -11.04 4.58 72.66
N SER A 512 -10.07 3.66 72.60
CA SER A 512 -10.06 2.42 73.38
C SER A 512 -9.06 2.56 74.53
N SER A 513 -9.62 2.83 75.71
CA SER A 513 -9.28 2.30 77.04
C SER A 513 -7.81 2.14 77.46
N GLU A 514 -7.48 2.94 78.48
CA GLU A 514 -6.64 2.62 79.64
C GLU A 514 -6.57 1.13 80.01
N VAL A 515 -5.35 0.62 80.23
CA VAL A 515 -5.04 -0.34 81.30
C VAL A 515 -3.64 0.00 81.86
N HIS A 516 -3.62 0.45 83.11
CA HIS A 516 -2.49 0.37 84.06
C HIS A 516 -3.06 -0.21 85.38
N PRO A 517 -2.27 -0.79 86.30
CA PRO A 517 -0.81 -0.76 86.43
C PRO A 517 -0.09 -2.08 86.14
#